data_AF-A0A286PH25-F1
#
_entry.id   AF-A0A286PH25-F1
#
_cell.length_a   1.000
_cell.length_b   1.000
_cell.length_c   1.000
_cell.angle_alpha   90.00
_cell.angle_beta   90.00
_cell.angle_gamma   90.00
#
_symmetry.space_group_name_H-M   'P 1'
#
loop_
_entity.id
_entity.type
_entity.pdbx_description
1 polymer ?
#
loop_
_entity_poly.entity_id
_entity_poly.type
_entity_poly.pdbx_seq_one_letter_code
_entity_poly.pdbx_strand_id
1 'polypeptide(L)'
;MSGTNRTPSSGQARPVVAVLGTGTMGEAMARNIAAAGVGLRAWNRNRAAAEPLVDAGAAVCDTPAEACQGADIVLTALSNEKVVADVMDQARDGLGGHTVWVQTCTVSPDGSRRLAELATRLNVAYVEAPLLGTKEPAVAGTLTILAASPPAGG
;
A
#
# COMPACT_ATOMS: atom_id res chain seq x y z
N MET A 1 18.91 19.78 15.29
CA MET A 1 17.45 19.67 15.45
C MET A 1 17.11 18.18 15.47
N SER A 2 17.02 17.59 16.65
CA SER A 2 16.76 16.16 16.83
C SER A 2 15.29 15.86 16.62
N GLY A 3 14.96 15.12 15.56
CA GLY A 3 13.66 14.50 15.39
C GLY A 3 13.52 13.35 16.37
N THR A 4 12.68 13.50 17.39
CA THR A 4 12.36 12.44 18.34
C THR A 4 11.53 11.37 17.64
N ASN A 5 12.16 10.23 17.36
CA ASN A 5 11.47 9.01 16.95
C ASN A 5 10.58 8.55 18.12
N ARG A 6 9.26 8.68 17.98
CA ARG A 6 8.31 8.22 19.00
C ARG A 6 8.17 6.70 18.90
N THR A 7 8.70 5.99 19.88
CA THR A 7 8.40 4.57 20.10
C THR A 7 6.90 4.44 20.40
N PRO A 8 6.14 3.62 19.66
CA PRO A 8 4.71 3.43 19.95
C PRO A 8 4.53 2.82 21.35
N SER A 9 3.60 3.37 22.14
CA SER A 9 3.25 2.86 23.47
C SER A 9 2.49 1.54 23.39
N SER A 10 2.61 0.72 24.42
CA SER A 10 2.19 -0.69 24.53
C SER A 10 0.67 -0.95 24.54
N GLY A 11 -0.14 -0.04 24.00
CA GLY A 11 -1.62 -0.15 24.00
C GLY A 11 -2.32 0.29 22.71
N GLN A 12 -1.60 0.74 21.68
CA GLN A 12 -2.20 0.97 20.36
C GLN A 12 -2.10 -0.32 19.54
N ALA A 13 -3.24 -0.78 19.00
CA ALA A 13 -3.24 -1.86 18.01
C ALA A 13 -2.30 -1.46 16.88
N ARG A 14 -1.36 -2.35 16.53
CA ARG A 14 -0.42 -2.08 15.45
C ARG A 14 -1.19 -2.01 14.13
N PRO A 15 -0.87 -1.03 13.25
CA PRO A 15 -1.59 -0.89 12.00
C PRO A 15 -1.43 -2.14 11.14
N VAL A 16 -2.42 -2.42 10.31
CA VAL A 16 -2.41 -3.47 9.29
C VAL A 16 -2.26 -2.84 7.92
N VAL A 17 -1.27 -3.30 7.17
CA VAL A 17 -1.01 -2.87 5.80
C VAL A 17 -1.34 -4.01 4.83
N ALA A 18 -2.20 -3.73 3.86
CA ALA A 18 -2.43 -4.59 2.71
C ALA A 18 -1.55 -4.14 1.54
N VAL A 19 -0.69 -5.01 1.04
CA VAL A 19 0.13 -4.77 -0.16
C VAL A 19 -0.51 -5.49 -1.34
N LEU A 20 -1.01 -4.70 -2.30
CA LEU A 20 -1.59 -5.19 -3.56
C LEU A 20 -0.53 -5.06 -4.66
N GLY A 21 0.03 -6.19 -5.06
CA GLY A 21 1.15 -6.29 -5.99
C GLY A 21 2.46 -6.59 -5.27
N THR A 22 3.00 -7.78 -5.52
CA THR A 22 4.22 -8.29 -4.86
C THR A 22 5.36 -8.54 -5.85
N GLY A 23 5.42 -7.73 -6.92
CA GLY A 23 6.62 -7.67 -7.77
C GLY A 23 7.83 -7.15 -6.99
N THR A 24 8.98 -7.02 -7.64
CA THR A 24 10.27 -6.64 -7.01
C THR A 24 10.18 -5.51 -5.98
N MET A 25 9.47 -4.42 -6.29
CA MET A 25 9.32 -3.28 -5.38
C MET A 25 8.31 -3.56 -4.25
N GLY A 26 7.16 -4.15 -4.59
CA GLY A 26 6.12 -4.48 -3.61
C GLY A 26 6.62 -5.49 -2.57
N GLU A 27 7.37 -6.50 -2.99
CA GLU A 27 7.99 -7.49 -2.09
C GLU A 27 8.99 -6.83 -1.14
N ALA A 28 9.89 -5.97 -1.66
CA ALA A 28 10.87 -5.27 -0.83
C ALA A 28 10.19 -4.36 0.21
N MET A 29 9.17 -3.59 -0.21
CA MET A 29 8.39 -2.77 0.72
C MET A 29 7.66 -3.61 1.77
N ALA A 30 7.03 -4.71 1.37
CA ALA A 30 6.33 -5.62 2.26
C ALA A 30 7.28 -6.20 3.33
N ARG A 31 8.47 -6.66 2.94
CA ARG A 31 9.47 -7.17 3.90
C ARG A 31 9.92 -6.10 4.90
N ASN A 32 10.11 -4.85 4.46
CA ASN A 32 10.45 -3.76 5.39
C ASN A 32 9.32 -3.44 6.37
N ILE A 33 8.07 -3.42 5.88
CA ILE A 33 6.88 -3.22 6.71
C ILE A 33 6.80 -4.33 7.78
N ALA A 34 7.00 -5.58 7.37
CA ALA A 34 7.00 -6.70 8.29
C ALA A 34 8.15 -6.65 9.31
N ALA A 35 9.35 -6.27 8.88
CA ALA A 35 10.52 -6.10 9.76
C ALA A 35 10.31 -4.98 10.81
N ALA A 36 9.48 -3.98 10.51
CA ALA A 36 9.04 -2.97 11.47
C ALA A 36 7.98 -3.50 12.47
N GLY A 37 7.57 -4.76 12.33
CA GLY A 37 6.59 -5.42 13.19
C GLY A 37 5.14 -5.01 12.92
N VAL A 38 4.86 -4.40 11.77
CA VAL A 38 3.53 -3.99 11.32
C VAL A 38 2.79 -5.20 10.75
N GLY A 39 1.48 -5.30 11.00
CA GLY A 39 0.67 -6.40 10.46
C GLY A 39 0.65 -6.31 8.94
N LEU A 40 0.93 -7.42 8.25
CA LEU A 40 1.09 -7.42 6.80
C LEU A 40 0.16 -8.45 6.15
N ARG A 41 -0.60 -7.98 5.16
CA ARG A 41 -1.34 -8.82 4.22
C ARG A 41 -0.83 -8.56 2.82
N ALA A 42 -0.73 -9.61 2.03
CA ALA A 42 -0.20 -9.52 0.68
C ALA A 42 -1.16 -10.19 -0.29
N TRP A 43 -1.38 -9.52 -1.42
CA TRP A 43 -2.09 -10.11 -2.55
C TRP A 43 -1.36 -9.80 -3.84
N ASN A 44 -1.36 -10.77 -4.76
CA ASN A 44 -0.91 -10.57 -6.12
C ASN A 44 -1.73 -11.46 -7.06
N ARG A 45 -2.00 -10.98 -8.28
CA ARG A 45 -2.78 -11.72 -9.28
C ARG A 45 -2.26 -13.14 -9.50
N ASN A 46 -0.93 -13.31 -9.50
CA ASN A 46 -0.32 -14.61 -9.35
C ASN A 46 0.03 -14.83 -7.88
N ARG A 47 -0.76 -15.65 -7.19
CA ARG A 47 -0.60 -15.95 -5.76
C ARG A 47 0.79 -16.45 -5.41
N ALA A 48 1.41 -17.27 -6.29
CA ALA A 48 2.75 -17.81 -6.07
C ALA A 48 3.84 -16.72 -5.93
N ALA A 49 3.60 -15.51 -6.47
CA ALA A 49 4.52 -14.39 -6.31
C ALA A 49 4.40 -13.68 -4.94
N ALA A 50 3.34 -13.94 -4.18
CA ALA A 50 3.18 -13.40 -2.82
C ALA A 50 3.64 -14.39 -1.74
N GLU A 51 3.70 -15.70 -2.05
CA GLU A 51 4.10 -16.76 -1.12
C GLU A 51 5.44 -16.53 -0.41
N PRO A 52 6.50 -16.00 -1.04
CA PRO A 52 7.76 -15.74 -0.34
C PRO A 52 7.65 -14.73 0.81
N LEU A 53 6.54 -13.98 0.93
CA LEU A 53 6.29 -13.06 2.03
C LEU A 53 5.73 -13.75 3.28
N VAL A 54 5.28 -15.01 3.19
CA VAL A 54 4.89 -15.81 4.36
C VAL A 54 6.06 -15.95 5.33
N ASP A 55 7.28 -16.13 4.81
CA ASP A 55 8.51 -16.20 5.61
C ASP A 55 8.79 -14.88 6.36
N ALA A 56 8.24 -13.76 5.90
CA ALA A 56 8.30 -12.46 6.57
C ALA A 56 7.12 -12.24 7.54
N GLY A 57 6.21 -13.21 7.70
CA GLY A 57 5.03 -13.09 8.54
C GLY A 57 3.81 -12.46 7.85
N ALA A 58 3.80 -12.34 6.52
CA ALA A 58 2.64 -11.87 5.78
C ALA A 58 1.53 -12.92 5.74
N ALA A 59 0.27 -12.50 5.87
CA ALA A 59 -0.86 -13.31 5.45
C ALA A 59 -1.10 -13.11 3.94
N VAL A 60 -0.95 -14.19 3.15
CA VAL A 60 -1.21 -14.17 1.71
C VAL A 60 -2.69 -14.44 1.45
N CYS A 61 -3.38 -13.45 0.90
CA CYS A 61 -4.81 -13.50 0.61
C CYS A 61 -5.08 -13.93 -0.84
N ASP A 62 -6.27 -14.47 -1.09
CA ASP A 62 -6.67 -14.97 -2.41
C ASP A 62 -7.32 -13.88 -3.27
N THR A 63 -7.92 -12.86 -2.64
CA THR A 63 -8.57 -11.73 -3.32
C THR A 63 -8.08 -10.36 -2.82
N PRO A 64 -8.18 -9.29 -3.63
CA PRO A 64 -7.91 -7.93 -3.17
C PRO A 64 -8.81 -7.50 -2.00
N ALA A 65 -10.10 -7.86 -2.03
CA ALA A 65 -11.05 -7.52 -0.97
C ALA A 65 -10.66 -8.16 0.38
N GLU A 66 -10.29 -9.44 0.37
CA GLU A 66 -9.81 -10.14 1.56
C GLU A 66 -8.56 -9.47 2.15
N ALA A 67 -7.58 -9.10 1.31
CA ALA A 67 -6.38 -8.41 1.77
C ALA A 67 -6.73 -7.09 2.46
N CYS A 68 -7.68 -6.32 1.90
CA CYS A 68 -8.07 -5.01 2.39
C CYS A 68 -8.97 -5.03 3.63
N GLN A 69 -9.60 -6.15 3.99
CA GLN A 69 -10.64 -6.21 5.02
C GLN A 69 -10.17 -5.75 6.41
N GLY A 70 -10.45 -4.50 6.79
CA GLY A 70 -9.97 -3.93 8.05
C GLY A 70 -8.49 -3.57 8.05
N ALA A 71 -7.91 -3.37 6.87
CA ALA A 71 -6.58 -2.78 6.72
C ALA A 71 -6.67 -1.26 6.90
N ASP A 72 -5.76 -0.71 7.72
CA ASP A 72 -5.62 0.73 7.91
C ASP A 72 -5.01 1.39 6.67
N ILE A 73 -4.10 0.67 6.00
CA ILE A 73 -3.40 1.15 4.81
C ILE A 73 -3.48 0.10 3.71
N VAL A 74 -3.83 0.54 2.50
CA VAL A 74 -3.72 -0.25 1.27
C VAL A 74 -2.63 0.35 0.41
N LEU A 75 -1.54 -0.38 0.22
CA LEU A 75 -0.42 0.00 -0.64
C LEU A 75 -0.55 -0.71 -1.98
N THR A 76 -0.58 0.06 -3.07
CA THR A 76 -0.61 -0.50 -4.44
C THR A 76 0.75 -0.37 -5.11
N ALA A 77 1.32 -1.51 -5.53
CA ALA A 77 2.59 -1.62 -6.24
C ALA A 77 2.42 -2.48 -7.52
N LEU A 78 1.65 -1.94 -8.45
CA LEU A 78 1.17 -2.59 -9.68
C LEU A 78 1.77 -1.97 -10.94
N SER A 79 1.43 -2.51 -12.12
CA SER A 79 2.15 -2.21 -13.37
C SER A 79 1.79 -0.89 -14.06
N ASN A 80 0.57 -0.38 -13.89
CA ASN A 80 0.07 0.87 -14.50
C ASN A 80 -1.26 1.31 -13.87
N GLU A 81 -1.71 2.54 -14.18
CA GLU A 81 -2.94 3.11 -13.62
C GLU A 81 -4.20 2.25 -13.87
N LYS A 82 -4.32 1.59 -15.03
CA LYS A 82 -5.50 0.75 -15.33
C LYS A 82 -5.56 -0.44 -14.40
N VAL A 83 -4.44 -1.14 -14.22
CA VAL A 83 -4.36 -2.30 -13.32
C VAL A 83 -4.61 -1.87 -11.87
N VAL A 84 -4.11 -0.71 -11.48
CA VAL A 84 -4.40 -0.15 -10.15
C VAL A 84 -5.90 0.08 -9.96
N ALA A 85 -6.55 0.77 -10.91
CA ALA A 85 -7.99 1.03 -10.85
C ALA A 85 -8.82 -0.27 -10.78
N ASP A 86 -8.52 -1.23 -11.67
CA ASP A 86 -9.22 -2.52 -11.73
C ASP A 86 -9.08 -3.31 -10.42
N VAL A 87 -7.90 -3.30 -9.79
CA VAL A 87 -7.63 -4.01 -8.53
C VAL A 87 -8.30 -3.31 -7.34
N MET A 88 -8.28 -1.98 -7.30
CA MET A 88 -8.94 -1.22 -6.23
C MET A 88 -10.47 -1.35 -6.29
N ASP A 89 -11.05 -1.45 -7.49
CA ASP A 89 -12.49 -1.72 -7.64
C ASP A 89 -12.85 -3.13 -7.15
N GLN A 90 -12.02 -4.13 -7.44
CA GLN A 90 -12.16 -5.50 -6.88
C GLN A 90 -11.99 -5.54 -5.36
N ALA A 91 -11.26 -4.58 -4.77
CA ALA A 91 -11.05 -4.51 -3.33
C ALA A 91 -12.21 -3.85 -2.59
N ARG A 92 -13.19 -3.26 -3.28
CA ARG A 92 -14.19 -2.35 -2.71
C ARG A 92 -14.90 -2.87 -1.46
N ASP A 93 -15.24 -4.16 -1.44
CA ASP A 93 -16.00 -4.78 -0.36
C ASP A 93 -15.15 -5.02 0.90
N GLY A 94 -13.82 -4.93 0.78
CA GLY A 94 -12.88 -4.99 1.89
C GLY A 94 -12.46 -3.62 2.44
N LEU A 95 -12.72 -2.53 1.71
CA LEU A 95 -12.28 -1.19 2.11
C LEU A 95 -13.16 -0.63 3.23
N GLY A 96 -12.53 -0.04 4.25
CA GLY A 96 -13.22 0.72 5.30
C GLY A 96 -13.07 2.22 5.07
N GLY A 97 -14.00 3.02 5.59
CA GLY A 97 -13.88 4.49 5.55
C GLY A 97 -12.69 5.08 6.31
N HIS A 98 -11.99 4.27 7.12
CA HIS A 98 -10.75 4.63 7.80
C HIS A 98 -9.49 4.29 6.98
N THR A 99 -9.64 3.53 5.89
CA THR A 99 -8.52 3.05 5.08
C THR A 99 -7.87 4.21 4.32
N VAL A 100 -6.55 4.25 4.37
CA VAL A 100 -5.72 5.12 3.53
C VAL A 100 -5.15 4.31 2.38
N TRP A 101 -5.50 4.66 1.16
CA TRP A 101 -4.90 4.11 -0.05
C TRP A 101 -3.64 4.90 -0.42
N VAL A 102 -2.50 4.21 -0.36
CA VAL A 102 -1.18 4.69 -0.80
C VAL A 102 -0.87 4.12 -2.18
N GLN A 103 -0.84 4.99 -3.17
CA GLN A 103 -0.55 4.66 -4.56
C GLN A 103 0.94 4.87 -4.83
N THR A 104 1.66 3.84 -5.27
CA THR A 104 3.13 3.94 -5.47
C THR A 104 3.57 3.78 -6.93
N CYS A 105 2.66 3.42 -7.84
CA CYS A 105 2.99 3.26 -9.24
C CYS A 105 3.21 4.62 -9.89
N THR A 106 4.22 4.74 -10.76
CA THR A 106 4.31 5.91 -11.63
C THR A 106 3.12 5.92 -12.60
N VAL A 107 2.33 7.00 -12.58
CA VAL A 107 1.15 7.17 -13.44
C VAL A 107 1.24 8.49 -14.21
N SER A 108 0.47 8.58 -15.29
CA SER A 108 0.30 9.84 -16.02
C SER A 108 -0.47 10.87 -15.17
N PRO A 109 -0.37 12.19 -15.44
CA PRO A 109 -1.20 13.20 -14.76
C PRO A 109 -2.71 12.94 -14.88
N ASP A 110 -3.16 12.41 -16.02
CA ASP A 110 -4.55 11.99 -16.22
C ASP A 110 -4.90 10.76 -15.40
N GLY A 111 -3.97 9.80 -15.33
CA GLY A 111 -4.07 8.62 -14.47
C GLY A 111 -4.22 8.99 -13.00
N SER A 112 -3.36 9.88 -12.49
CA SER A 112 -3.43 10.42 -11.13
C SER A 112 -4.81 10.99 -10.81
N ARG A 113 -5.36 11.85 -11.68
CA ARG A 113 -6.72 12.42 -11.52
C ARG A 113 -7.79 11.33 -11.46
N ARG A 114 -7.74 10.35 -12.35
CA ARG A 114 -8.70 9.23 -12.39
C ARG A 114 -8.64 8.36 -11.14
N LEU A 115 -7.44 8.11 -10.61
CA LEU A 115 -7.25 7.34 -9.39
C LEU A 115 -7.75 8.11 -8.15
N ALA A 116 -7.53 9.43 -8.10
CA ALA A 116 -8.10 10.27 -7.06
C ALA A 116 -9.64 10.27 -7.09
N GLU A 117 -10.26 10.39 -8.27
CA GLU A 117 -11.71 10.27 -8.43
C GLU A 117 -12.23 8.89 -8.00
N LEU A 118 -11.49 7.83 -8.32
CA LEU A 118 -11.83 6.47 -7.87
C LEU A 118 -11.76 6.38 -6.35
N ALA A 119 -10.75 6.94 -5.70
CA ALA A 119 -10.64 6.92 -4.24
C ALA A 119 -11.83 7.63 -3.57
N THR A 120 -12.29 8.75 -4.13
CA THR A 120 -13.52 9.42 -3.69
C THR A 120 -14.74 8.49 -3.81
N ARG A 121 -14.89 7.77 -4.93
CA ARG A 121 -15.99 6.81 -5.12
C ARG A 121 -15.91 5.61 -4.17
N LEU A 122 -14.71 5.18 -3.82
CA LEU A 122 -14.44 4.10 -2.86
C LEU A 122 -14.51 4.57 -1.40
N ASN A 123 -14.67 5.87 -1.16
CA ASN A 123 -14.71 6.48 0.17
C ASN A 123 -13.48 6.17 1.03
N VAL A 124 -12.29 6.30 0.43
CA VAL A 124 -11.00 6.11 1.10
C VAL A 124 -10.12 7.36 0.97
N ALA A 125 -9.26 7.60 1.95
CA ALA A 125 -8.25 8.65 1.83
C ALA A 125 -7.21 8.23 0.77
N TYR A 126 -6.75 9.16 -0.05
CA TYR A 126 -5.83 8.89 -1.17
C TYR A 126 -4.51 9.64 -1.01
N VAL A 127 -3.41 8.90 -1.09
CA VAL A 127 -2.06 9.45 -1.09
C VAL A 127 -1.33 8.94 -2.32
N GLU A 128 -0.87 9.85 -3.16
CA GLU A 128 0.04 9.52 -4.24
C GLU A 128 1.48 9.60 -3.72
N ALA A 129 2.18 8.50 -3.84
CA ALA A 129 3.47 8.24 -3.22
C ALA A 129 4.44 7.58 -4.21
N PRO A 130 4.69 8.19 -5.39
CA PRO A 130 5.62 7.64 -6.37
C PRO A 130 7.00 7.50 -5.74
N LEU A 131 7.61 6.33 -5.93
CA LEU A 131 8.91 6.02 -5.35
C LEU A 131 10.00 6.69 -6.18
N LEU A 132 10.83 7.50 -5.53
CA LEU A 132 12.08 7.99 -6.11
C LEU A 132 13.22 7.05 -5.67
N GLY A 133 13.69 6.21 -6.59
CA GLY A 133 14.78 5.25 -6.35
C GLY A 133 14.58 3.94 -7.12
N THR A 134 15.63 3.12 -7.17
CA THR A 134 15.62 1.78 -7.78
C THR A 134 15.38 0.69 -6.73
N LYS A 135 15.54 -0.59 -7.09
CA LYS A 135 15.40 -1.76 -6.19
C LYS A 135 16.28 -1.66 -4.93
N GLU A 136 17.49 -1.13 -5.05
CA GLU A 136 18.50 -1.16 -3.97
C GLU A 136 18.08 -0.31 -2.74
N PRO A 137 17.61 0.94 -2.88
CA PRO A 137 16.99 1.68 -1.78
C PRO A 137 15.76 0.99 -1.17
N ALA A 138 14.97 0.28 -1.98
CA ALA A 138 13.80 -0.46 -1.50
C ALA A 138 14.21 -1.60 -0.57
N VAL A 139 15.21 -2.38 -0.95
CA VAL A 139 15.74 -3.47 -0.11
C VAL A 139 16.42 -2.92 1.15
N ALA A 140 17.08 -1.76 1.05
CA ALA A 140 17.75 -1.13 2.18
C ALA A 140 16.80 -0.38 3.14
N GLY A 141 15.51 -0.25 2.82
CA GLY A 141 14.56 0.53 3.62
C GLY A 141 14.81 2.04 3.60
N THR A 142 15.54 2.53 2.60
CA THR A 142 15.95 3.94 2.45
C THR A 142 15.22 4.65 1.30
N LEU A 143 14.09 4.11 0.84
CA LEU A 143 13.28 4.74 -0.21
C LEU A 143 12.83 6.14 0.22
N THR A 144 13.10 7.11 -0.64
CA THR A 144 12.48 8.43 -0.55
C THR A 144 11.08 8.35 -1.15
N ILE A 145 10.07 8.56 -0.31
CA ILE A 145 8.68 8.63 -0.73
C ILE A 145 8.29 10.10 -0.89
N LEU A 146 7.88 10.50 -2.09
CA LEU A 146 7.25 11.80 -2.31
C LEU A 146 5.74 11.64 -2.11
N ALA A 147 5.23 11.97 -0.92
CA ALA A 147 3.80 11.88 -0.64
C ALA A 147 3.08 13.18 -0.99
N ALA A 148 2.04 13.10 -1.82
CA ALA A 148 1.09 14.17 -2.09
C ALA A 148 -0.34 13.68 -1.82
N SER A 149 -1.15 14.53 -1.19
CA SER A 149 -2.59 14.36 -1.08
C SER A 149 -3.27 15.45 -1.91
N PRO A 150 -4.37 15.16 -2.63
CA PRO A 150 -5.26 16.20 -3.12
C PRO A 150 -5.70 17.09 -1.95
N PRO A 151 -5.94 18.40 -2.17
CA PRO A 151 -6.51 19.26 -1.13
C PRO A 151 -7.85 18.69 -0.67
N ALA A 152 -8.08 18.68 0.64
CA ALA A 152 -9.38 18.29 1.19
C ALA A 152 -10.45 19.23 0.61
N GLY A 153 -11.35 18.69 -0.22
CA GLY A 153 -12.52 19.42 -0.67
C GLY A 153 -13.42 19.72 0.51
N GLY A 154 -13.71 21.00 0.75
CA GLY A 154 -14.67 21.46 1.76
C GLY A 154 -16.12 21.27 1.34
#